data_AF-A0A942W2X0-F1
#
_entry.id   AF-A0A942W2X0-F1
#
_cell.length_a   1.000
_cell.length_b   1.000
_cell.length_c   1.000
_cell.angle_alpha   90.00
_cell.angle_beta   90.00
_cell.angle_gamma   90.00
#
_symmetry.space_group_name_H-M   'P 1'
#
loop_
_entity.id
_entity.type
_entity.pdbx_description
1 polymer ?
#
loop_
_entity_poly.entity_id
_entity_poly.type
_entity_poly.pdbx_seq_one_letter_code
_entity_poly.pdbx_strand_id
1 'polypeptide(L)' 'MKKHIHLFGASGSGTTVISAQLSARLGCAHFDADRCFWLPAAEPFTQERDREKCLRLLRRGLENAGRWVLNGSVTG' A
#
# COMPACT_ATOMS: atom_id res chain seq x y z
N MET A 1 -14.67 -11.93 -10.55
CA MET A 1 -13.33 -11.32 -10.38
C MET A 1 -13.23 -10.66 -9.01
N LYS A 2 -12.14 -10.89 -8.26
CA LYS A 2 -11.93 -10.17 -6.97
C LYS A 2 -11.78 -8.67 -7.26
N LYS A 3 -12.49 -7.83 -6.50
CA LYS A 3 -12.43 -6.36 -6.64
C LYS A 3 -11.17 -5.78 -6.01
N HIS A 4 -10.65 -6.44 -4.97
CA HIS A 4 -9.58 -5.94 -4.12
C HIS A 4 -8.56 -7.04 -3.85
N ILE A 5 -7.28 -6.71 -3.90
CA ILE A 5 -6.16 -7.64 -3.68
C ILE A 5 -5.21 -7.00 -2.67
N HIS A 6 -4.96 -7.68 -1.56
CA HIS A 6 -3.90 -7.34 -0.62
C HIS A 6 -2.74 -8.32 -0.81
N LEU A 7 -1.55 -7.78 -1.08
CA LEU A 7 -0.31 -8.52 -1.27
C LEU A 7 0.66 -8.21 -0.13
N PHE A 8 1.04 -9.25 0.62
CA PHE A 8 2.01 -9.15 1.71
C PHE A 8 3.05 -10.25 1.59
N GLY A 9 4.18 -10.08 2.26
CA GLY A 9 5.32 -10.98 2.21
C GLY A 9 6.47 -10.45 3.06
N ALA A 10 7.52 -11.26 3.23
CA ALA A 10 8.73 -10.84 3.94
C ALA A 10 9.39 -9.62 3.26
N SER A 11 10.16 -8.83 4.01
CA SER A 11 10.95 -7.76 3.42
C SER A 11 11.89 -8.32 2.34
N GLY A 12 12.01 -7.60 1.21
CA GLY A 12 12.80 -8.06 0.07
C GLY A 12 12.15 -9.13 -0.82
N SER A 13 10.93 -9.61 -0.50
CA SER A 13 10.23 -10.60 -1.35
C SER A 13 9.66 -10.05 -2.67
N GLY A 14 9.84 -8.75 -2.92
CA GLY A 14 9.42 -8.10 -4.17
C GLY A 14 7.94 -7.72 -4.24
N THR A 15 7.24 -7.64 -3.10
CA THR A 15 5.82 -7.27 -3.05
C THR A 15 5.53 -5.97 -3.79
N THR A 16 6.34 -4.92 -3.61
CA THR A 16 6.20 -3.63 -4.31
C THR A 16 6.24 -3.76 -5.84
N VAL A 17 7.12 -4.61 -6.36
CA VAL A 17 7.26 -4.81 -7.82
C VAL A 17 6.09 -5.63 -8.36
N ILE A 18 5.75 -6.71 -7.66
CA ILE A 18 4.67 -7.62 -8.06
C ILE A 18 3.33 -6.88 -8.05
N SER A 19 3.04 -6.10 -7.00
CA SER A 19 1.79 -5.34 -6.89
C SER A 19 1.66 -4.27 -7.97
N ALA A 20 2.75 -3.56 -8.28
CA ALA A 20 2.78 -2.57 -9.35
C ALA A 20 2.45 -3.22 -10.72
N GLN A 21 3.12 -4.33 -11.07
CA GLN A 21 2.84 -5.04 -12.32
C GLN A 21 1.42 -5.64 -12.36
N LEU A 22 0.96 -6.19 -11.24
CA LEU A 22 -0.38 -6.76 -11.12
C LEU A 22 -1.45 -5.69 -11.33
N SER A 23 -1.28 -4.51 -10.72
CA SER A 23 -2.22 -3.40 -10.86
C SER A 23 -2.33 -2.91 -12.31
N ALA A 24 -1.19 -2.79 -13.01
CA ALA A 24 -1.14 -2.42 -14.42
C ALA A 24 -1.84 -3.46 -15.31
N ARG A 25 -1.61 -4.75 -15.07
CA ARG A 25 -2.25 -5.84 -15.82
C ARG A 25 -3.76 -5.92 -15.58
N LEU A 26 -4.22 -5.61 -14.37
CA LEU A 26 -5.63 -5.70 -14.01
C LEU A 26 -6.43 -4.40 -14.23
N GLY A 27 -5.75 -3.30 -14.57
CA GLY A 27 -6.35 -1.98 -14.72
C GLY A 27 -7.00 -1.49 -13.42
N CYS A 28 -6.28 -1.60 -12.30
CA CYS A 28 -6.76 -1.16 -10.98
C CYS A 28 -5.77 -0.23 -10.27
N ALA A 29 -6.25 0.48 -9.25
CA ALA A 29 -5.41 1.37 -8.47
C ALA A 29 -4.36 0.58 -7.67
N HIS A 30 -3.19 1.19 -7.47
CA HIS A 30 -2.11 0.62 -6.66
C HIS A 30 -1.87 1.46 -5.41
N PHE A 31 -1.84 0.81 -4.26
CA PHE A 31 -1.54 1.41 -2.97
C PHE A 31 -0.40 0.67 -2.30
N ASP A 32 0.45 1.42 -1.62
CA ASP A 32 1.60 0.91 -0.89
C ASP A 32 1.48 1.37 0.56
N ALA A 33 1.36 0.41 1.48
CA ALA A 33 1.17 0.69 2.90
C ALA A 33 2.36 1.49 3.47
N ASP A 34 3.58 1.24 2.99
CA ASP A 34 4.78 1.93 3.46
C ASP A 34 4.73 3.42 3.13
N ARG A 35 4.08 3.82 2.03
CA ARG A 35 3.88 5.25 1.69
C ARG A 35 2.92 5.95 2.63
N CYS A 36 1.98 5.20 3.22
CA CYS A 36 1.06 5.72 4.24
C CYS A 36 1.70 5.69 5.63
N PHE A 37 2.54 4.70 5.92
CA PHE A 37 3.15 4.50 7.24
C PHE A 37 4.36 5.40 7.45
N TRP A 38 5.28 5.50 6.49
CA TRP A 38 6.49 6.29 6.64
C TRP A 38 6.30 7.73 6.18
N LEU A 39 6.88 8.67 6.94
CA LEU A 39 7.03 10.05 6.50
C LEU A 39 8.20 10.16 5.53
N PRO A 40 8.12 11.07 4.54
CA PRO A 40 9.31 11.48 3.80
C PRO A 40 10.27 12.15 4.78
N ALA A 41 11.41 11.52 5.02
CA ALA A 41 12.46 12.00 5.89
C ALA A 41 13.81 11.95 5.15
N ALA A 42 14.81 12.66 5.67
CA ALA A 42 16.16 12.67 5.09
C ALA A 42 16.77 11.26 5.07
N GLU A 43 16.59 10.51 6.15
CA GLU A 43 16.85 9.07 6.19
C GLU A 43 15.52 8.33 5.98
N PRO A 44 15.39 7.45 4.96
CA PRO A 44 14.16 6.70 4.73
C PRO A 44 13.82 5.75 5.88
N PHE A 45 12.52 5.52 6.10
CA PHE A 45 12.03 4.52 7.05
C PHE A 45 12.45 4.75 8.52
N THR A 46 12.71 6.00 8.91
CA THR A 46 13.08 6.34 10.30
C THR A 46 12.01 7.10 11.06
N GLN A 47 11.01 7.66 10.37
CA GLN A 47 9.97 8.49 10.98
C GLN A 47 8.60 7.96 10.60
N GLU A 48 7.87 7.47 11.59
CA GLU A 48 6.51 6.96 11.40
C GLU A 48 5.50 8.11 11.34
N ARG A 49 4.51 7.97 10.46
CA ARG A 49 3.33 8.81 10.45
C ARG A 49 2.40 8.35 11.57
N ASP A 50 1.80 9.32 12.25
CA ASP A 50 0.72 9.06 13.20
C ASP A 50 -0.31 8.03 12.64
N ARG A 51 -0.67 7.05 13.49
CA ARG A 51 -1.49 5.90 13.09
C ARG A 51 -2.84 6.33 12.52
N GLU A 52 -3.51 7.30 13.15
CA GLU A 52 -4.82 7.76 12.67
C GLU A 52 -4.70 8.46 11.32
N LYS A 53 -3.65 9.27 11.11
CA LYS A 53 -3.38 9.90 9.82
C LYS A 53 -3.08 8.86 8.74
N CYS A 54 -2.27 7.84 9.05
CA CYS A 54 -1.97 6.73 8.14
C CYS A 54 -3.26 6.01 7.72
N LEU A 55 -4.09 5.59 8.68
CA LEU A 55 -5.36 4.91 8.41
C LEU A 55 -6.31 5.78 7.57
N ARG A 56 -6.39 7.08 7.86
CA ARG A 56 -7.25 8.02 7.14
C ARG A 56 -6.81 8.20 5.68
N LEU A 57 -5.50 8.31 5.44
CA LEU A 57 -4.93 8.39 4.09
C LEU A 57 -5.22 7.13 3.30
N LEU A 58 -4.96 5.97 3.89
CA LEU A 58 -5.16 4.68 3.24
C LEU A 58 -6.65 4.46 2.94
N ARG A 59 -7.55 4.64 3.93
CA ARG A 59 -9.01 4.49 3.73
C ARG A 59 -9.54 5.39 2.63
N ARG A 60 -9.17 6.68 2.64
CA ARG A 60 -9.59 7.61 1.59
C ARG A 60 -9.15 7.16 0.20
N GLY A 61 -7.93 6.63 0.07
CA GLY A 61 -7.45 6.07 -1.18
C GLY A 61 -8.27 4.87 -1.64
N LEU A 62 -8.47 3.90 -0.74
CA LEU A 62 -9.18 2.65 -1.03
C LEU A 62 -10.68 2.87 -1.33
N GLU A 63 -11.34 3.78 -0.62
CA GLU A 63 -12.76 4.11 -0.82
C GLU A 63 -13.02 4.81 -2.15
N ASN A 64 -12.09 5.66 -2.60
CA ASN A 64 -12.18 6.33 -3.90
C ASN A 64 -11.84 5.39 -5.08
N ALA A 65 -11.33 4.19 -4.82
CA ALA A 65 -10.94 3.22 -5.83
C ALA A 65 -11.91 2.04 -5.90
N GLY A 66 -12.66 1.93 -7.00
CA GLY A 66 -13.59 0.80 -7.21
C GLY A 66 -12.91 -0.57 -7.27
N ARG A 67 -11.63 -0.62 -7.69
CA ARG A 67 -10.76 -1.82 -7.69
C ARG A 67 -9.35 -1.42 -7.34
N TRP A 68 -8.67 -2.22 -6.52
CA TRP A 68 -7.32 -1.90 -6.06
C TRP A 68 -6.45 -3.12 -5.74
N VAL A 69 -5.13 -2.90 -5.81
CA VAL A 69 -4.08 -3.74 -5.24
C VAL A 69 -3.38 -2.93 -4.15
N LEU A 70 -3.27 -3.48 -2.95
CA LEU A 70 -2.53 -2.91 -1.83
C LEU A 70 -1.33 -3.81 -1.53
N ASN A 71 -0.12 -3.27 -1.46
CA ASN A 71 1.05 -3.99 -0.94
C ASN A 71 1.42 -3.54 0.48
N GLY A 72 2.13 -4.41 1.19
CA GLY A 72 2.73 -4.12 2.49
C GLY A 72 1.99 -4.78 3.66
N SER A 73 2.61 -4.74 4.84
CA SER A 73 2.03 -5.32 6.05
C SER A 73 1.02 -4.32 6.65
N VAL A 74 -0.27 -4.66 6.57
CA VAL A 74 -1.35 -3.92 7.26
C VAL A 74 -2.07 -4.81 8.28
N THR A 75 -1.45 -5.94 8.63
CA THR A 75 -1.94 -6.88 9.64
C THR A 75 -1.38 -6.46 10.99
N GLY A 76 -2.23 -5.92 11.85
CA GLY A 76 -1.89 -5.48 13.20
C GLY A 76 -3.09 -4.95 13.96
#